data_AF-A0A0Q4WDC8-F1
#
_entry.id   AF-A0A0Q4WDC8-F1
#
_cell.length_a   1.000
_cell.length_b   1.000
_cell.length_c   1.000
_cell.angle_alpha   90.00
_cell.angle_beta   90.00
_cell.angle_gamma   90.00
#
_symmetry.space_group_name_H-M   'P 1'
#
loop_
_entity.id
_entity.type
_entity.pdbx_description
1 polymer ?
#
loop_
_entity_poly.entity_id
_entity_poly.type
_entity_poly.pdbx_seq_one_letter_code
_entity_poly.pdbx_strand_id
1 'polypeptide(L)'
;MVDTHAAAREAIFAFIVGRNPGLAPGAITGETSLVTSDALDSIGVLDLMMELGDRFGFEIEDDAFELTHFESIDALAAFVDAKRAEAQR
;
A
#
# COMPACT_ATOMS: atom_id res chain seq x y z
N MET A 1 -19.76 -6.78 3.79
CA MET A 1 -18.69 -6.88 2.77
C MET A 1 -17.53 -6.09 3.33
N VAL A 2 -16.37 -6.70 3.50
CA VAL A 2 -15.19 -5.97 3.99
C VAL A 2 -14.78 -5.02 2.87
N ASP A 3 -14.70 -3.72 3.18
CA ASP A 3 -14.21 -2.72 2.25
C ASP A 3 -12.72 -2.98 2.00
N THR A 4 -12.36 -3.44 0.80
CA THR A 4 -10.96 -3.76 0.44
C THR A 4 -10.08 -2.54 0.58
N HIS A 5 -10.59 -1.35 0.23
CA HIS A 5 -9.84 -0.10 0.33
C HIS A 5 -9.42 0.16 1.78
N ALA A 6 -10.36 0.07 2.71
CA ALA A 6 -10.09 0.24 4.13
C ALA A 6 -9.10 -0.83 4.66
N ALA A 7 -9.25 -2.09 4.24
CA ALA A 7 -8.35 -3.16 4.64
C ALA A 7 -6.94 -3.02 4.07
N ALA A 8 -6.81 -2.55 2.83
CA ALA A 8 -5.53 -2.29 2.18
C ALA A 8 -4.82 -1.12 2.87
N ARG A 9 -5.54 -0.05 3.16
CA ARG A 9 -5.05 1.09 3.94
C ARG A 9 -4.49 0.65 5.29
N GLU A 10 -5.24 -0.16 6.04
CA GLU A 10 -4.79 -0.70 7.32
C GLU A 10 -3.53 -1.55 7.19
N ALA A 11 -3.45 -2.41 6.16
CA ALA A 11 -2.27 -3.24 5.89
C ALA A 11 -1.03 -2.38 5.60
N ILE A 12 -1.16 -1.35 4.77
CA ILE A 12 -0.07 -0.41 4.45
C ILE A 12 0.41 0.30 5.72
N PHE A 13 -0.51 0.80 6.56
CA PHE A 13 -0.14 1.41 7.83
C PHE A 13 0.60 0.46 8.75
N ALA A 14 0.10 -0.77 8.91
CA ALA A 14 0.72 -1.78 9.76
C ALA A 14 2.14 -2.12 9.27
N PHE A 15 2.34 -2.25 7.96
CA PHE A 15 3.64 -2.51 7.35
C PHE A 15 4.65 -1.40 7.66
N ILE A 16 4.25 -0.14 7.43
CA ILE A 16 5.12 1.02 7.64
C ILE A 16 5.48 1.17 9.12
N VAL A 17 4.52 1.03 10.03
CA VAL A 17 4.77 1.09 11.48
C VAL A 17 5.67 -0.06 11.93
N GLY A 18 5.47 -1.27 11.38
CA GLY A 18 6.28 -2.45 11.67
C GLY A 18 7.76 -2.26 11.27
N ARG A 19 8.03 -1.55 10.18
CA ARG A 19 9.40 -1.21 9.75
C ARG A 19 10.01 -0.03 10.50
N ASN A 20 9.18 0.87 11.02
CA ASN A 20 9.60 2.10 11.67
C ASN A 20 9.16 2.13 13.14
N PRO A 21 9.79 1.35 14.04
CA PRO A 21 9.39 1.23 15.44
C PRO A 21 9.56 2.52 16.28
N GLY A 22 10.05 3.61 15.68
CA GLY A 22 10.14 4.95 16.29
C GLY A 22 9.17 5.97 15.71
N LEU A 23 8.30 5.58 14.78
CA LEU A 23 7.37 6.50 14.13
C LEU A 23 6.29 6.96 15.12
N ALA A 24 6.09 8.27 15.24
CA ALA A 24 5.10 8.81 16.16
C ALA A 24 3.66 8.45 15.69
N PRO A 25 2.73 8.19 16.62
CA PRO A 25 1.33 8.00 16.28
C PRO A 25 0.79 9.22 15.52
N GLY A 26 0.23 9.00 14.32
CA GLY A 26 -0.28 10.07 13.46
C GLY A 26 0.78 10.80 12.63
N ALA A 27 2.05 10.38 12.66
CA ALA A 27 3.08 10.91 11.77
C ALA A 27 2.84 10.56 10.29
N ILE A 28 2.04 9.53 10.04
CA ILE A 28 1.62 9.09 8.71
C ILE A 28 0.10 9.10 8.65
N THR A 29 -0.42 9.58 7.52
CA THR A 29 -1.84 9.73 7.20
C THR A 29 -2.13 9.11 5.83
N GLY A 30 -3.40 9.00 5.47
CA GLY A 30 -3.81 8.48 4.15
C GLY A 30 -3.22 9.27 2.98
N GLU A 31 -2.98 10.56 3.18
CA GLU A 31 -2.41 11.49 2.19
C GLU A 31 -0.87 11.48 2.18
N THR A 32 -0.23 10.70 3.06
CA THR A 32 1.23 10.63 3.12
C THR A 32 1.78 9.89 1.93
N SER A 33 2.68 10.54 1.19
CA SER A 33 3.36 9.96 0.04
C SER A 33 4.32 8.85 0.44
N LEU A 34 4.21 7.71 -0.21
CA LEU A 34 5.03 6.52 0.06
C LEU A 34 6.42 6.60 -0.58
N VAL A 35 6.58 7.39 -1.63
CA VAL A 35 7.86 7.56 -2.36
C VAL A 35 8.65 8.79 -1.94
N THR A 36 7.98 9.84 -1.45
CA THR A 36 8.66 11.08 -1.02
C THR A 36 8.83 11.18 0.49
N SER A 37 8.13 10.34 1.27
CA SER A 37 8.40 10.22 2.70
C SER A 37 9.53 9.23 2.95
N ASP A 38 10.29 9.45 4.03
CA ASP A 38 11.27 8.49 4.57
C ASP A 38 10.61 7.23 5.17
N ALA A 39 9.33 6.98 4.90
CA ALA A 39 8.58 5.87 5.47
C ALA A 39 8.95 4.52 4.84
N LEU A 40 9.28 4.51 3.54
CA LEU A 40 9.64 3.32 2.77
C LEU A 40 10.86 3.58 1.89
N ASP A 41 11.79 2.62 1.90
CA ASP A 41 12.88 2.55 0.93
C ASP A 41 12.46 1.76 -0.32
N SER A 42 13.31 1.74 -1.35
CA SER A 42 13.01 1.03 -2.61
C SER A 42 12.71 -0.46 -2.40
N ILE A 43 13.34 -1.11 -1.41
CA ILE A 43 13.09 -2.51 -1.07
C ILE A 43 11.77 -2.67 -0.31
N GLY A 44 11.47 -1.77 0.63
CA GLY A 44 10.23 -1.76 1.38
C GLY A 44 9.00 -1.57 0.48
N VAL A 45 9.10 -0.81 -0.60
CA VAL A 45 8.04 -0.70 -1.62
C VAL A 45 7.78 -2.05 -2.30
N LEU A 46 8.83 -2.77 -2.72
CA LEU A 46 8.69 -4.08 -3.34
C LEU A 46 8.05 -5.09 -2.37
N ASP A 47 8.52 -5.13 -1.12
CA ASP A 47 8.01 -6.02 -0.08
C ASP A 47 6.54 -5.72 0.24
N LEU A 48 6.16 -4.44 0.33
CA LEU A 48 4.78 -4.03 0.52
C LEU A 48 3.89 -4.50 -0.63
N MET A 49 4.34 -4.32 -1.87
CA MET A 49 3.59 -4.73 -3.06
C MET A 49 3.38 -6.25 -3.10
N MET A 50 4.41 -7.03 -2.79
CA MET A 50 4.31 -8.49 -2.70
C MET A 50 3.33 -8.93 -1.60
N GLU A 51 3.39 -8.30 -0.41
CA GLU A 51 2.46 -8.60 0.69
C GLU A 51 1.01 -8.28 0.30
N LEU A 52 0.77 -7.14 -0.33
CA LEU A 52 -0.56 -6.74 -0.78
C LEU A 52 -1.11 -7.71 -1.84
N GLY A 53 -0.29 -8.08 -2.84
CA GLY A 53 -0.66 -9.05 -3.87
C GLY A 53 -1.08 -10.39 -3.29
N ASP A 54 -0.26 -10.97 -2.40
CA ASP A 54 -0.53 -12.24 -1.72
C ASP A 54 -1.78 -12.15 -0.81
N ARG A 55 -1.89 -11.06 -0.04
CA ARG A 55 -2.98 -10.85 0.92
C ARG A 55 -4.35 -10.69 0.26
N PHE A 56 -4.42 -10.00 -0.88
CA PHE A 56 -5.68 -9.69 -1.56
C PHE A 56 -5.93 -10.57 -2.79
N GLY A 57 -4.96 -11.40 -3.19
CA GLY A 57 -5.09 -12.40 -4.24
C GLY A 57 -5.07 -11.80 -5.65
N PHE A 58 -4.16 -10.86 -5.91
CA PHE A 58 -3.96 -10.27 -7.24
C PHE A 58 -2.48 -10.30 -7.63
N GLU A 59 -2.20 -10.32 -8.94
CA GLU A 59 -0.83 -10.31 -9.46
C GLU A 59 -0.32 -8.87 -9.57
N ILE A 60 0.94 -8.67 -9.20
CA ILE A 60 1.64 -7.38 -9.35
C ILE A 60 2.31 -7.37 -10.71
N GLU A 61 1.91 -6.44 -11.57
CA GLU A 61 2.47 -6.23 -12.91
C GLU A 61 3.36 -4.97 -12.93
N ASP A 62 4.04 -4.72 -14.06
CA ASP A 62 4.92 -3.54 -14.20
C ASP A 62 4.16 -2.21 -14.05
N ASP A 63 2.87 -2.17 -14.40
CA ASP A 63 2.00 -0.99 -14.23
C ASP A 63 1.75 -0.63 -12.76
N ALA A 64 1.90 -1.59 -11.86
CA ALA A 64 1.71 -1.41 -10.44
C ALA A 64 2.78 -0.48 -9.82
N PHE A 65 3.92 -0.32 -10.49
CA PHE A 65 5.03 0.51 -10.04
C PHE A 65 4.97 1.97 -10.54
N GLU A 66 3.86 2.38 -11.14
CA GLU A 66 3.64 3.79 -11.50
C GLU A 66 3.63 4.69 -10.26
N LEU A 67 4.35 5.82 -10.33
CA LEU A 67 4.50 6.76 -9.22
C LEU A 67 3.16 7.27 -8.66
N THR A 68 2.14 7.35 -9.51
CA THR A 68 0.77 7.76 -9.16
C THR A 68 0.15 6.87 -8.08
N HIS A 69 0.47 5.58 -8.05
CA HIS A 69 -0.01 4.66 -7.02
C HIS A 69 0.67 4.87 -5.67
N PHE A 70 1.86 5.48 -5.64
CA PHE A 70 2.64 5.73 -4.43
C PHE A 70 2.60 7.19 -3.96
N GLU A 71 1.84 8.06 -4.64
CA GLU A 71 1.65 9.46 -4.24
C GLU A 71 1.02 9.59 -2.86
N SER A 72 0.22 8.60 -2.44
CA SER A 72 -0.37 8.53 -1.11
C SER A 72 -0.74 7.09 -0.72
N ILE A 73 -0.92 6.83 0.57
CA ILE A 73 -1.45 5.54 1.06
C ILE A 73 -2.85 5.27 0.48
N ASP A 74 -3.69 6.30 0.40
CA ASP A 74 -5.05 6.16 -0.11
C ASP A 74 -5.06 5.83 -1.61
N ALA A 75 -4.09 6.35 -2.39
CA ALA A 75 -3.89 6.00 -3.80
C ALA A 75 -3.48 4.53 -3.96
N LEU A 76 -2.54 4.05 -3.15
CA LEU A 76 -2.13 2.64 -3.20
C LEU A 76 -3.29 1.71 -2.79
N ALA A 77 -4.03 2.08 -1.75
CA ALA A 77 -5.20 1.31 -1.34
C ALA A 77 -6.27 1.25 -2.45
N ALA A 78 -6.46 2.34 -3.21
CA ALA A 78 -7.41 2.39 -4.32
C ALA A 78 -6.96 1.49 -5.49
N PHE A 79 -5.65 1.46 -5.77
CA PHE A 79 -5.06 0.53 -6.72
C PHE A 79 -5.30 -0.94 -6.34
N VAL A 80 -5.09 -1.30 -5.07
CA VAL A 80 -5.34 -2.65 -4.55
C VAL A 80 -6.81 -3.05 -4.71
N ASP A 81 -7.75 -2.16 -4.38
CA ASP A 81 -9.18 -2.43 -4.54
C ASP A 81 -9.55 -2.68 -6.01
N ALA A 82 -9.01 -1.87 -6.93
CA ALA A 82 -9.22 -2.04 -8.36
C ALA A 82 -8.67 -3.38 -8.88
N LYS A 83 -7.40 -3.71 -8.60
CA LYS A 83 -6.77 -4.97 -9.03
C LYS A 83 -7.49 -6.19 -8.46
N ARG A 84 -7.92 -6.13 -7.20
CA ARG A 84 -8.72 -7.21 -6.59
C ARG A 84 -10.07 -7.37 -7.29
N ALA A 85 -10.76 -6.27 -7.59
CA ALA A 85 -12.04 -6.32 -8.30
C ALA A 85 -11.90 -6.89 -9.72
N GLU A 86 -10.78 -6.62 -10.39
CA GLU A 86 -10.44 -7.21 -11.69
C GLU A 86 -10.13 -8.70 -11.59
N ALA A 87 -9.32 -9.12 -10.61
CA ALA A 87 -8.97 -10.53 -10.40
C ALA A 87 -10.17 -11.43 -10.04
N GLN A 88 -11.27 -10.84 -9.56
CA GLN A 88 -12.51 -11.54 -9.22
C GLN A 88 -13.52 -11.64 -10.39
N ARG A 89 -13.23 -11.01 -11.54
CA ARG A 89 -14.06 -11.10 -12.74
C ARG A 89 -13.68 -12.31 -13.59
#